data_AF-A0A2N7U5R2-F1
#
_entry.id   AF-A0A2N7U5R2-F1
#
_cell.length_a   1.000
_cell.length_b   1.000
_cell.length_c   1.000
_cell.angle_alpha   90.00
_cell.angle_beta   90.00
_cell.angle_gamma   90.00
#
_symmetry.space_group_name_H-M   'P 1'
#
loop_
_entity.id
_entity.type
_entity.pdbx_description
1 polymer ?
#
loop_
_entity_poly.entity_id
_entity_poly.type
_entity_poly.pdbx_seq_one_letter_code
_entity_poly.pdbx_strand_id
1 'polypeptide(L)'
;MTRHARSAPSEAFLVRQWGWPLWGFALLVIALLMLALGQGHRLLQSRVEAPLFQVIVNGEALILDAETHTALGRELAELAQGLEARLQDEMKPWLDERLDTTFAPLDAAVPAYLDWYFSLRGSYLRLGVAITGDLDEWLEERLSERLIEESGFETALTGLQADFSTRLAQAQQALEQDIGRTLHARYADRQAVAAEDGQRTHTIDLDLTLEQVFQGQWDAARWGAAGASGAVGFVASRVLVQRLASGAAARGARVVAGRVVARLGAHGARSLATGATTTAATSPTGPGALFAGATATVVALAGFAGIEYALLKAEEGLYRSDMEAELEAEVARARAEVRQRLDAVTASSGGALEHRLRVATQRAEDVDGVAEEYRIFGREP
;
A
#
# COMPACT_ATOMS: atom_id res chain seq x y z
N MET A 1 97.92 -35.84 -93.07
CA MET A 1 97.05 -34.72 -93.49
C MET A 1 95.62 -35.25 -93.46
N THR A 2 94.59 -34.72 -92.82
CA THR A 2 94.33 -33.45 -92.13
C THR A 2 93.03 -33.62 -91.31
N ARG A 3 92.88 -32.78 -90.29
CA ARG A 3 91.85 -32.70 -89.23
C ARG A 3 90.37 -32.54 -89.67
N HIS A 4 89.52 -32.77 -88.65
CA HIS A 4 88.24 -32.12 -88.25
C HIS A 4 86.98 -32.98 -88.42
N ALA A 5 85.93 -32.95 -87.58
CA ALA A 5 85.64 -32.50 -86.20
C ALA A 5 84.12 -32.76 -85.94
N ARG A 6 83.71 -32.84 -84.64
CA ARG A 6 82.33 -32.62 -84.08
C ARG A 6 81.26 -33.70 -84.40
N SER A 7 80.26 -34.01 -83.57
CA SER A 7 79.68 -33.43 -82.33
C SER A 7 78.69 -34.45 -81.71
N ALA A 8 78.50 -34.41 -80.40
CA ALA A 8 77.51 -35.17 -79.63
C ALA A 8 76.09 -34.57 -79.69
N PRO A 9 75.04 -35.36 -79.38
CA PRO A 9 73.79 -34.87 -78.76
C PRO A 9 73.59 -35.57 -77.39
N SER A 10 73.70 -34.88 -76.25
CA SER A 10 72.63 -34.16 -75.53
C SER A 10 71.42 -35.03 -75.17
N GLU A 11 71.49 -35.65 -73.98
CA GLU A 11 70.35 -36.23 -73.27
C GLU A 11 69.37 -35.13 -72.84
N ALA A 12 68.12 -35.23 -73.28
CA ALA A 12 67.02 -34.39 -72.82
C ALA A 12 66.19 -35.17 -71.79
N PHE A 13 66.46 -34.94 -70.50
CA PHE A 13 65.59 -35.35 -69.39
C PHE A 13 64.35 -34.46 -69.36
N LEU A 14 63.22 -34.96 -69.88
CA LEU A 14 61.89 -34.40 -69.65
C LEU A 14 61.39 -34.86 -68.27
N VAL A 15 61.62 -34.04 -67.25
CA VAL A 15 60.98 -34.18 -65.94
C VAL A 15 59.50 -33.84 -66.10
N ARG A 16 58.69 -34.90 -66.18
CA ARG A 16 57.24 -34.92 -66.21
C ARG A 16 56.69 -34.32 -64.91
N GLN A 17 56.15 -33.10 -64.98
CA GLN A 17 55.43 -32.46 -63.88
C GLN A 17 54.19 -33.31 -63.54
N TRP A 18 54.32 -34.08 -62.46
CA TRP A 18 53.32 -35.01 -61.95
C TRP A 18 52.36 -34.27 -61.02
N GLY A 19 51.06 -34.51 -61.19
CA GLY A 19 49.98 -33.62 -60.77
C GLY A 19 49.85 -33.41 -59.25
N TRP A 20 50.10 -32.19 -58.81
CA TRP A 20 49.84 -31.71 -57.45
C TRP A 20 48.41 -31.20 -57.13
N PRO A 21 47.47 -30.93 -58.06
CA PRO A 21 46.20 -30.29 -57.66
C PRO A 21 45.16 -31.26 -57.05
N LEU A 22 45.30 -32.58 -57.27
CA LEU A 22 44.32 -33.57 -56.78
C LEU A 22 44.45 -33.88 -55.29
N TRP A 23 45.67 -33.86 -54.74
CA TRP A 23 45.90 -34.11 -53.32
C TRP A 23 45.46 -32.93 -52.44
N GLY A 24 45.65 -31.70 -52.92
CA GLY A 24 45.19 -30.50 -52.22
C GLY A 24 43.67 -30.45 -52.06
N PHE A 25 42.93 -30.82 -53.12
CA PHE A 25 41.47 -30.88 -53.07
C PHE A 25 40.97 -31.99 -52.12
N ALA A 26 41.59 -33.17 -52.17
CA ALA A 26 41.23 -34.27 -51.26
C ALA A 26 41.46 -33.89 -49.78
N LEU A 27 42.59 -33.24 -49.46
CA LEU A 27 42.88 -32.76 -48.11
C LEU A 27 41.88 -31.69 -47.64
N LEU A 28 41.47 -30.78 -48.53
CA LEU A 28 40.50 -29.74 -48.20
C LEU A 28 39.11 -30.34 -47.92
N VAL A 29 38.66 -31.32 -48.72
CA VAL A 29 37.40 -32.03 -48.50
C VAL A 29 37.43 -32.80 -47.18
N ILE A 30 38.53 -33.49 -46.88
CA ILE A 30 38.71 -34.21 -45.60
C ILE A 30 38.68 -33.24 -44.41
N ALA A 31 39.36 -32.10 -44.51
CA ALA A 31 39.37 -31.08 -43.46
C ALA A 31 37.97 -30.50 -43.22
N LEU A 32 37.22 -30.22 -44.29
CA LEU A 32 35.86 -29.68 -44.20
C LEU A 32 34.88 -30.71 -43.62
N LEU A 33 35.05 -31.99 -43.94
CA LEU A 33 34.25 -33.09 -43.41
C LEU A 33 34.55 -33.34 -41.92
N MET A 34 35.83 -33.30 -41.50
CA MET A 34 36.23 -33.35 -40.09
C MET A 34 35.65 -32.16 -39.30
N LEU A 35 35.63 -30.97 -39.89
CA LEU A 35 35.09 -29.77 -39.25
C LEU A 35 33.56 -29.86 -39.12
N ALA A 36 32.86 -30.32 -40.16
CA ALA A 36 31.43 -30.59 -40.10
C ALA A 36 31.09 -31.69 -39.08
N LEU A 37 31.88 -32.76 -39.00
CA LEU A 37 31.70 -33.84 -38.04
C LEU A 37 31.97 -33.36 -36.61
N GLY A 38 32.98 -32.52 -36.40
CA GLY A 38 33.28 -31.92 -35.09
C GLY A 38 32.19 -30.95 -34.63
N GLN A 39 31.64 -30.16 -35.56
CA GLN A 39 30.48 -29.30 -35.28
C GLN A 39 29.23 -30.13 -34.96
N GLY A 40 28.96 -31.17 -35.76
CA GLY A 40 27.87 -32.10 -35.51
C GLY A 40 28.00 -32.83 -34.17
N HIS A 41 29.20 -33.27 -33.81
CA HIS A 41 29.47 -33.93 -32.53
C HIS A 41 29.25 -33.00 -31.35
N ARG A 42 29.67 -31.73 -31.44
CA ARG A 42 29.40 -30.72 -30.40
C ARG A 42 27.91 -30.42 -30.27
N LEU A 43 27.18 -30.34 -31.39
CA LEU A 43 25.72 -30.19 -31.41
C LEU A 43 25.00 -31.41 -30.82
N LEU A 44 25.47 -32.62 -31.08
CA LEU A 44 24.91 -33.84 -30.47
C LEU A 44 25.26 -33.95 -28.99
N GLN A 45 26.51 -33.69 -28.59
CA GLN A 45 26.91 -33.73 -27.19
C GLN A 45 26.15 -32.71 -26.35
N SER A 46 25.96 -31.48 -26.84
CA SER A 46 25.15 -30.47 -26.14
C SER A 46 23.69 -30.87 -25.99
N ARG A 47 23.13 -31.69 -26.91
CA ARG A 47 21.78 -32.25 -26.75
C ARG A 47 21.70 -33.47 -25.84
N VAL A 48 22.74 -34.30 -25.80
CA VAL A 48 22.79 -35.52 -24.99
C VAL A 48 23.17 -35.22 -23.53
N GLU A 49 23.90 -34.14 -23.27
CA GLU A 49 24.32 -33.71 -21.92
C GLU A 49 23.42 -32.62 -21.31
N ALA A 50 22.26 -32.32 -21.92
CA ALA A 50 21.37 -31.28 -21.40
C ALA A 50 20.96 -31.61 -19.95
N PRO A 51 21.18 -30.70 -18.97
CA PRO A 51 20.86 -30.98 -17.57
C PRO A 51 19.36 -31.21 -17.40
N LEU A 52 19.02 -32.15 -16.52
CA LEU A 52 17.64 -32.36 -16.06
C LEU A 52 17.43 -31.60 -14.76
N PHE A 53 16.25 -31.04 -14.60
CA PHE A 53 15.85 -30.28 -13.42
C PHE A 53 14.67 -30.96 -12.75
N GLN A 54 14.83 -31.35 -11.49
CA GLN A 54 13.74 -31.82 -10.64
C GLN A 54 13.21 -30.61 -9.86
N VAL A 55 12.05 -30.08 -10.27
CA VAL A 55 11.39 -28.96 -9.60
C VAL A 55 10.22 -29.49 -8.77
N ILE A 56 10.23 -29.26 -7.47
CA ILE A 56 9.11 -29.65 -6.59
C ILE A 56 8.11 -28.49 -6.59
N VAL A 57 6.89 -28.76 -7.10
CA VAL A 57 5.79 -27.79 -7.15
C VAL A 57 4.51 -28.46 -6.68
N ASN A 58 3.86 -27.86 -5.69
CA ASN A 58 2.65 -28.35 -5.04
C ASN A 58 2.77 -29.79 -4.51
N GLY A 59 3.93 -30.14 -3.96
CA GLY A 59 4.25 -31.44 -3.39
C GLY A 59 4.64 -32.51 -4.42
N GLU A 60 4.62 -32.19 -5.70
CA GLU A 60 4.98 -33.12 -6.78
C GLU A 60 6.31 -32.76 -7.42
N ALA A 61 7.17 -33.76 -7.60
CA ALA A 61 8.44 -33.59 -8.30
C ALA A 61 8.23 -33.63 -9.81
N LEU A 62 8.42 -32.49 -10.47
CA LEU A 62 8.38 -32.35 -11.92
C LEU A 62 9.80 -32.48 -12.48
N ILE A 63 10.02 -33.42 -13.40
CA ILE A 63 11.30 -33.54 -14.11
C ILE A 63 11.20 -32.74 -15.40
N LEU A 64 12.00 -31.70 -15.52
CA LEU A 64 12.00 -30.75 -16.63
C LEU A 64 13.32 -30.84 -17.39
N ASP A 65 13.26 -30.75 -18.72
CA ASP A 65 14.45 -30.48 -19.52
C ASP A 65 14.83 -28.98 -19.42
N ALA A 66 16.00 -28.64 -19.95
CA ALA A 66 16.50 -27.27 -19.91
C ALA A 66 15.56 -26.25 -20.55
N GLU A 67 14.92 -26.58 -21.69
CA GLU A 67 14.01 -25.67 -22.39
C GLU A 67 12.75 -25.39 -21.55
N THR A 68 12.19 -26.45 -20.96
CA THR A 68 11.01 -26.38 -20.11
C THR A 68 11.31 -25.69 -18.79
N HIS A 69 12.49 -25.90 -18.21
CA HIS A 69 12.98 -25.17 -17.03
C HIS A 69 13.10 -23.67 -17.32
N THR A 70 13.71 -23.27 -18.44
CA THR A 70 13.79 -21.85 -18.84
C THR A 70 12.42 -21.25 -19.10
N ALA A 71 11.47 -22.01 -19.66
CA ALA A 71 10.09 -21.56 -19.82
C ALA A 71 9.41 -21.34 -18.46
N LEU A 72 9.56 -22.28 -17.51
CA LEU A 72 9.04 -22.15 -16.14
C LEU A 72 9.62 -20.91 -15.47
N GLY A 73 10.91 -20.66 -15.64
CA GLY A 73 11.56 -19.48 -15.10
C GLY A 73 10.99 -18.17 -15.61
N ARG A 74 10.78 -18.05 -16.93
CA ARG A 74 10.13 -16.87 -17.52
C ARG A 74 8.74 -16.65 -16.97
N GLU A 75 7.94 -17.72 -16.86
CA GLU A 75 6.58 -17.63 -16.31
C GLU A 75 6.60 -17.24 -14.83
N LEU A 76 7.51 -17.81 -14.02
CA LEU A 76 7.69 -17.41 -12.62
C LEU A 76 8.10 -15.93 -12.50
N ALA A 77 8.98 -15.44 -13.39
CA ALA A 77 9.38 -14.05 -13.42
C ALA A 77 8.23 -13.10 -13.80
N GLU A 78 7.41 -13.49 -14.78
CA GLU A 78 6.19 -12.76 -15.16
C GLU A 78 5.17 -12.73 -14.02
N LEU A 79 4.97 -13.86 -13.33
CA LEU A 79 4.12 -13.94 -12.14
C LEU A 79 4.65 -13.06 -11.01
N ALA A 80 5.97 -13.06 -10.78
CA ALA A 80 6.64 -12.27 -9.76
C ALA A 80 6.45 -10.76 -9.99
N GLN A 81 6.65 -10.28 -11.22
CA GLN A 81 6.46 -8.88 -11.60
C GLN A 81 5.01 -8.41 -11.42
N GLY A 82 4.04 -9.33 -11.47
CA GLY A 82 2.61 -9.04 -11.28
C GLY A 82 2.12 -9.12 -9.84
N LEU A 83 2.96 -9.52 -8.87
CA LEU A 83 2.51 -9.79 -7.50
C LEU A 83 1.94 -8.56 -6.80
N GLU A 84 2.57 -7.40 -6.97
CA GLU A 84 2.11 -6.14 -6.35
C GLU A 84 0.69 -5.79 -6.81
N ALA A 85 0.47 -5.75 -8.13
CA ALA A 85 -0.83 -5.42 -8.70
C ALA A 85 -1.91 -6.42 -8.28
N ARG A 86 -1.61 -7.73 -8.30
CA ARG A 86 -2.54 -8.78 -7.86
C ARG A 86 -2.91 -8.66 -6.39
N LEU A 87 -1.93 -8.36 -5.53
CA LEU A 87 -2.19 -8.20 -4.11
C LEU A 87 -3.03 -6.94 -3.84
N GLN A 88 -2.79 -5.84 -4.56
CA GLN A 88 -3.62 -4.64 -4.49
C GLN A 88 -5.06 -4.92 -4.95
N ASP A 89 -5.22 -5.61 -6.08
CA ASP A 89 -6.54 -5.97 -6.63
C ASP A 89 -7.34 -6.86 -5.67
N GLU A 90 -6.68 -7.82 -5.00
CA GLU A 90 -7.30 -8.70 -4.01
C GLU A 90 -7.68 -7.96 -2.71
N MET A 91 -6.88 -6.97 -2.30
CA MET A 91 -7.10 -6.20 -1.07
C MET A 91 -8.12 -5.06 -1.24
N LYS A 92 -8.23 -4.49 -2.44
CA LYS A 92 -9.02 -3.28 -2.70
C LYS A 92 -10.50 -3.40 -2.31
N PRO A 93 -11.26 -4.42 -2.75
CA PRO A 93 -12.68 -4.54 -2.38
C PRO A 93 -12.89 -4.64 -0.87
N TRP A 94 -12.02 -5.39 -0.20
CA TRP A 94 -12.05 -5.52 1.25
C TRP A 94 -11.72 -4.20 1.96
N LEU A 95 -10.73 -3.45 1.47
CA LEU A 95 -10.37 -2.13 2.01
C LEU A 95 -11.51 -1.13 1.86
N ASP A 96 -12.20 -1.11 0.71
CA ASP A 96 -13.34 -0.24 0.44
C ASP A 96 -14.45 -0.45 1.49
N GLU A 97 -14.92 -1.69 1.60
CA GLU A 97 -15.99 -2.07 2.55
C GLU A 97 -15.57 -1.85 4.00
N ARG A 98 -14.32 -2.21 4.33
CA ARG A 98 -13.83 -2.14 5.70
C ARG A 98 -13.63 -0.71 6.17
N LEU A 99 -13.15 0.18 5.31
CA LEU A 99 -13.02 1.61 5.63
C LEU A 99 -14.38 2.25 5.84
N ASP A 100 -15.36 1.95 4.99
CA ASP A 100 -16.71 2.47 5.17
C ASP A 100 -17.31 2.03 6.51
N THR A 101 -17.16 0.75 6.87
CA THR A 101 -17.61 0.23 8.17
C THR A 101 -16.87 0.87 9.34
N THR A 102 -15.56 1.13 9.19
CA THR A 102 -14.72 1.70 10.25
C THR A 102 -15.07 3.15 10.54
N PHE A 103 -15.42 3.93 9.51
CA PHE A 103 -15.75 5.35 9.63
C PHE A 103 -17.24 5.63 9.88
N ALA A 104 -18.13 4.66 9.66
CA ALA A 104 -19.56 4.82 9.90
C ALA A 104 -19.94 5.33 11.32
N PRO A 105 -19.30 4.91 12.43
CA PRO A 105 -19.62 5.46 13.75
C PRO A 105 -19.28 6.94 13.88
N LEU A 106 -18.21 7.38 13.23
CA LEU A 106 -17.78 8.77 13.23
C LEU A 106 -18.72 9.64 12.37
N ASP A 107 -19.10 9.16 11.18
CA ASP A 107 -20.11 9.83 10.34
C ASP A 107 -21.43 10.00 11.10
N ALA A 108 -21.88 8.95 11.80
CA ALA A 108 -23.12 8.97 12.58
C ALA A 108 -23.06 9.86 13.84
N ALA A 109 -21.85 10.16 14.35
CA ALA A 109 -21.66 11.00 15.52
C ALA A 109 -21.71 12.51 15.20
N VAL A 110 -21.46 12.91 13.95
CA VAL A 110 -21.46 14.33 13.53
C VAL A 110 -22.78 15.03 13.86
N PRO A 111 -23.97 14.51 13.51
CA PRO A 111 -25.24 15.17 13.85
C PRO A 111 -25.44 15.34 15.36
N ALA A 112 -25.07 14.33 16.16
CA ALA A 112 -25.21 14.37 17.62
C ALA A 112 -24.29 15.42 18.26
N TYR A 113 -23.06 15.58 17.74
CA TYR A 113 -22.16 16.65 18.15
C TYR A 113 -22.74 18.02 17.83
N LEU A 114 -23.30 18.22 16.63
CA LEU A 114 -23.93 19.48 16.23
C LEU A 114 -25.16 19.81 17.08
N ASP A 115 -26.00 18.81 17.38
CA ASP A 115 -27.15 18.97 18.26
C ASP A 115 -26.73 19.46 19.65
N TRP A 116 -25.63 18.93 20.19
CA TRP A 116 -25.05 19.45 21.43
C TRP A 116 -24.50 20.87 21.26
N TYR A 117 -23.73 21.13 20.21
CA TYR A 117 -23.06 22.41 19.97
C TYR A 117 -24.06 23.58 19.87
N PHE A 118 -25.15 23.36 19.13
CA PHE A 118 -26.26 24.29 18.94
C PHE A 118 -27.37 24.13 20.01
N SER A 119 -27.16 23.33 21.05
CA SER A 119 -28.08 23.28 22.19
C SER A 119 -27.90 24.48 23.11
N LEU A 120 -28.96 24.81 23.86
CA LEU A 120 -28.92 25.86 24.88
C LEU A 120 -27.84 25.56 25.94
N ARG A 121 -27.72 24.29 26.35
CA ARG A 121 -26.68 23.83 27.29
C ARG A 121 -25.28 24.04 26.71
N GLY A 122 -25.05 23.66 25.46
CA GLY A 122 -23.77 23.83 24.77
C GLY A 122 -23.37 25.30 24.67
N SER A 123 -24.32 26.18 24.32
CA SER A 123 -24.09 27.63 24.25
C SER A 123 -23.66 28.23 25.59
N TYR A 124 -24.33 27.88 26.70
CA TYR A 124 -23.95 28.36 28.03
C TYR A 124 -22.59 27.85 28.49
N LEU A 125 -22.25 26.58 28.20
CA LEU A 125 -20.93 26.03 28.52
C LEU A 125 -19.83 26.74 27.73
N ARG A 126 -20.03 26.95 26.41
CA ARG A 126 -19.10 27.71 25.56
C ARG A 126 -18.88 29.12 26.10
N LEU A 127 -19.94 29.82 26.49
CA LEU A 127 -19.82 31.15 27.08
C LEU A 127 -19.05 31.14 28.40
N GLY A 128 -19.31 30.16 29.27
CA GLY A 128 -18.62 30.02 30.54
C GLY A 128 -17.11 29.83 30.38
N VAL A 129 -16.69 28.94 29.47
CA VAL A 129 -15.27 28.68 29.19
C VAL A 129 -14.62 29.82 28.40
N ALA A 130 -15.36 30.50 27.52
CA ALA A 130 -14.84 31.67 26.82
C ALA A 130 -14.39 32.79 27.77
N ILE A 131 -14.97 32.87 28.98
CA ILE A 131 -14.57 33.84 30.01
C ILE A 131 -13.20 33.50 30.62
N THR A 132 -12.83 32.21 30.70
CA THR A 132 -11.53 31.79 31.25
C THR A 132 -10.39 31.89 30.24
N GLY A 133 -10.73 31.90 28.94
CA GLY A 133 -9.78 32.01 27.83
C GLY A 133 -9.41 30.69 27.16
N ASP A 134 -9.95 29.57 27.64
CA ASP A 134 -9.55 28.21 27.23
C ASP A 134 -10.55 27.55 26.25
N LEU A 135 -11.33 28.37 25.53
CA LEU A 135 -12.45 27.88 24.69
C LEU A 135 -11.99 26.89 23.61
N ASP A 136 -10.85 27.15 22.99
CA ASP A 136 -10.38 26.35 21.86
C ASP A 136 -9.95 24.94 22.31
N GLU A 137 -9.15 24.85 23.37
CA GLU A 137 -8.72 23.57 23.96
C GLU A 137 -9.92 22.77 24.48
N TRP A 138 -10.86 23.43 25.15
CA TRP A 138 -12.08 22.77 25.62
C TRP A 138 -12.99 22.30 24.48
N LEU A 139 -13.11 23.05 23.38
CA LEU A 139 -13.87 22.61 22.21
C LEU A 139 -13.21 21.42 21.51
N GLU A 140 -11.88 21.39 21.46
CA GLU A 140 -11.11 20.23 20.96
C GLU A 140 -11.37 18.99 21.82
N GLU A 141 -11.33 19.12 23.15
CA GLU A 141 -11.63 18.02 24.08
C GLU A 141 -13.08 17.51 23.89
N ARG A 142 -14.07 18.41 23.79
CA ARG A 142 -15.47 18.01 23.58
C ARG A 142 -15.73 17.40 22.21
N LEU A 143 -14.97 17.80 21.21
CA LEU A 143 -15.02 17.17 19.90
C LEU A 143 -14.44 15.77 19.96
N SER A 144 -13.28 15.59 20.60
CA SER A 144 -12.65 14.27 20.81
C SER A 144 -13.58 13.33 21.59
N GLU A 145 -14.06 13.76 22.75
CA GLU A 145 -14.96 12.97 23.60
C GLU A 145 -16.19 12.49 22.80
N ARG A 146 -16.87 13.38 22.07
CA ARG A 146 -18.11 13.03 21.37
C ARG A 146 -17.91 12.29 20.06
N LEU A 147 -16.97 12.74 19.22
CA LEU A 147 -16.78 12.19 17.89
C LEU A 147 -15.89 10.94 17.89
N ILE A 148 -14.99 10.80 18.85
CA ILE A 148 -13.98 9.73 18.86
C ILE A 148 -14.27 8.71 19.97
N GLU A 149 -14.42 9.15 21.21
CA GLU A 149 -14.57 8.25 22.36
C GLU A 149 -15.99 7.68 22.46
N GLU A 150 -17.01 8.54 22.52
CA GLU A 150 -18.42 8.14 22.65
C GLU A 150 -18.93 7.40 21.40
N SER A 151 -18.40 7.70 20.21
CA SER A 151 -18.78 7.05 18.96
C SER A 151 -18.23 5.62 18.84
N GLY A 152 -17.21 5.26 19.62
CA GLY A 152 -16.49 4.00 19.49
C GLY A 152 -15.54 3.94 18.28
N PHE A 153 -15.24 5.08 17.63
CA PHE A 153 -14.37 5.15 16.47
C PHE A 153 -12.96 4.57 16.74
N GLU A 154 -12.40 4.78 17.94
CA GLU A 154 -11.08 4.20 18.29
C GLU A 154 -11.09 2.67 18.29
N THR A 155 -12.19 2.08 18.76
CA THR A 155 -12.37 0.62 18.77
C THR A 155 -12.49 0.11 17.34
N ALA A 156 -13.26 0.81 16.49
CA ALA A 156 -13.39 0.48 15.08
C ALA A 156 -12.04 0.55 14.35
N LEU A 157 -11.25 1.58 14.60
CA LEU A 157 -9.93 1.78 14.00
C LEU A 157 -8.90 0.73 14.46
N THR A 158 -8.94 0.35 15.74
CA THR A 158 -8.15 -0.76 16.26
C THR A 158 -8.52 -2.09 15.60
N GLY A 159 -9.83 -2.31 15.39
CA GLY A 159 -10.34 -3.45 14.65
C GLY A 159 -9.88 -3.46 13.19
N LEU A 160 -9.91 -2.32 12.48
CA LEU A 160 -9.37 -2.18 11.13
C LEU A 160 -7.90 -2.61 11.06
N GLN A 161 -7.07 -2.16 12.00
CA GLN A 161 -5.65 -2.50 12.03
C GLN A 161 -5.41 -4.01 12.21
N ALA A 162 -6.13 -4.64 13.15
CA ALA A 162 -6.03 -6.08 13.38
C ALA A 162 -6.49 -6.87 12.15
N ASP A 163 -7.64 -6.50 11.59
CA ASP A 163 -8.23 -7.20 10.45
C ASP A 163 -7.41 -7.01 9.17
N PHE A 164 -6.78 -5.84 8.97
CA PHE A 164 -5.89 -5.58 7.83
C PHE A 164 -4.71 -6.55 7.81
N SER A 165 -4.05 -6.73 8.96
CA SER A 165 -2.89 -7.63 9.06
C SER A 165 -3.27 -9.08 8.74
N THR A 166 -4.43 -9.52 9.25
CA THR A 166 -4.97 -10.86 9.02
C THR A 166 -5.35 -11.05 7.56
N ARG A 167 -6.08 -10.08 6.97
CA ARG A 167 -6.52 -10.13 5.57
C ARG A 167 -5.34 -10.10 4.61
N LEU A 168 -4.36 -9.24 4.85
CA LEU A 168 -3.15 -9.16 4.02
C LEU A 168 -2.44 -10.51 3.98
N ALA A 169 -2.28 -11.15 5.13
CA ALA A 169 -1.61 -12.45 5.20
C ALA A 169 -2.42 -13.57 4.50
N GLN A 170 -3.75 -13.55 4.63
CA GLN A 170 -4.65 -14.45 3.88
C GLN A 170 -4.56 -14.24 2.37
N ALA A 171 -4.56 -12.98 1.90
CA ALA A 171 -4.46 -12.66 0.48
C ALA A 171 -3.14 -13.16 -0.12
N GLN A 172 -2.06 -13.08 0.64
CA GLN A 172 -0.76 -13.58 0.23
C GLN A 172 -0.68 -15.10 0.19
N GLN A 173 -1.22 -15.77 1.20
CA GLN A 173 -1.32 -17.23 1.19
C GLN A 173 -2.18 -17.72 0.01
N ALA A 174 -3.26 -17.01 -0.32
CA ALA A 174 -4.08 -17.34 -1.49
C ALA A 174 -3.29 -17.16 -2.80
N LEU A 175 -2.46 -16.10 -2.89
CA LEU A 175 -1.60 -15.84 -4.05
C LEU A 175 -0.50 -16.89 -4.20
N GLU A 176 0.14 -17.31 -3.11
CA GLU A 176 1.12 -18.40 -3.09
C GLU A 176 0.50 -19.70 -3.64
N GLN A 177 -0.66 -20.09 -3.12
CA GLN A 177 -1.38 -21.28 -3.57
C GLN A 177 -1.82 -21.18 -5.03
N ASP A 178 -2.19 -19.99 -5.50
CA ASP A 178 -2.57 -19.75 -6.90
C ASP A 178 -1.38 -19.90 -7.85
N ILE A 179 -0.21 -19.38 -7.48
CA ILE A 179 1.04 -19.55 -8.23
C ILE A 179 1.41 -21.03 -8.32
N GLY A 180 1.46 -21.73 -7.19
CA GLY A 180 1.78 -23.16 -7.15
C GLY A 180 0.83 -23.99 -8.02
N ARG A 181 -0.49 -23.77 -7.89
CA ARG A 181 -1.49 -24.46 -8.73
C ARG A 181 -1.34 -24.14 -10.22
N THR A 182 -1.09 -22.88 -10.57
CA THR A 182 -0.95 -22.45 -11.97
C THR A 182 0.28 -23.07 -12.63
N LEU A 183 1.42 -23.04 -11.94
CA LEU A 183 2.65 -23.66 -12.44
C LEU A 183 2.49 -25.18 -12.55
N HIS A 184 1.97 -25.83 -11.50
CA HIS A 184 1.75 -27.28 -11.53
C HIS A 184 0.86 -27.70 -12.71
N ALA A 185 -0.31 -27.06 -12.90
CA ALA A 185 -1.23 -27.39 -13.96
C ALA A 185 -0.65 -27.22 -15.39
N ARG A 186 0.33 -26.32 -15.57
CA ARG A 186 0.95 -26.07 -16.88
C ARG A 186 2.12 -26.99 -17.21
N TYR A 187 2.82 -27.48 -16.18
CA TYR A 187 4.06 -28.23 -16.34
C TYR A 187 3.94 -29.71 -15.99
N ALA A 188 2.86 -30.15 -15.33
CA ALA A 188 2.60 -31.56 -15.04
C ALA A 188 2.62 -32.46 -16.29
N ASP A 189 2.09 -31.99 -17.42
CA ASP A 189 2.05 -32.74 -18.69
C ASP A 189 3.33 -32.60 -19.54
N ARG A 190 4.29 -31.76 -19.13
CA ARG A 190 5.51 -31.44 -19.89
C ARG A 190 6.76 -32.11 -19.30
N GLN A 191 6.58 -33.21 -18.59
CA GLN A 191 7.68 -33.90 -17.93
C GLN A 191 8.63 -34.53 -18.95
N ALA A 192 9.92 -34.34 -18.73
CA ALA A 192 10.97 -35.05 -19.46
C ALA A 192 11.02 -36.51 -19.00
N VAL A 193 11.38 -37.40 -19.93
CA VAL A 193 11.63 -38.81 -19.59
C VAL A 193 12.91 -38.88 -18.75
N ALA A 194 12.81 -39.45 -17.55
CA ALA A 194 13.97 -39.68 -16.70
C ALA A 194 15.00 -40.55 -17.47
N ALA A 195 16.20 -40.02 -17.67
CA ALA A 195 17.27 -40.75 -18.35
C ALA A 195 17.86 -41.83 -17.43
N GLU A 196 18.14 -43.02 -17.99
CA GLU A 196 18.88 -44.07 -17.29
C GLU A 196 20.35 -43.64 -17.07
N ASP A 197 20.85 -43.90 -15.86
CA ASP A 197 22.23 -43.77 -15.34
C ASP A 197 23.19 -42.76 -16.04
N GLY A 198 23.49 -41.66 -15.34
CA GLY A 198 24.66 -40.81 -15.60
C GLY A 198 24.39 -39.31 -15.85
N GLN A 199 23.12 -38.92 -16.01
CA GLN A 199 22.75 -37.52 -16.23
C GLN A 199 22.67 -36.76 -14.90
N ARG A 200 23.25 -35.56 -14.81
CA ARG A 200 23.17 -34.71 -13.60
C ARG A 200 21.77 -34.12 -13.49
N THR A 201 21.11 -34.40 -12.37
CA THR A 201 19.81 -33.82 -12.00
C THR A 201 20.02 -32.77 -10.92
N HIS A 202 19.52 -31.56 -11.16
CA HIS A 202 19.49 -30.47 -10.17
C HIS A 202 18.11 -30.41 -9.51
N THR A 203 18.02 -30.25 -8.20
CA THR A 203 16.77 -30.31 -7.44
C THR A 203 16.41 -28.94 -6.85
N ILE A 204 15.36 -28.31 -7.41
CA ILE A 204 14.86 -27.02 -6.95
C ILE A 204 13.53 -27.24 -6.23
N ASP A 205 13.51 -27.02 -4.92
CA ASP A 205 12.27 -27.06 -4.13
C ASP A 205 11.57 -25.69 -4.18
N LEU A 206 10.63 -25.54 -5.12
CA LEU A 206 9.91 -24.29 -5.31
C LEU A 206 8.89 -24.07 -4.19
N ASP A 207 8.32 -25.14 -3.64
CA ASP A 207 7.38 -25.06 -2.52
C ASP A 207 8.04 -24.51 -1.27
N LEU A 208 9.22 -25.05 -0.91
CA LEU A 208 10.01 -24.52 0.21
C LEU A 208 10.41 -23.07 -0.03
N THR A 209 10.76 -22.73 -1.28
CA THR A 209 11.14 -21.36 -1.66
C THR A 209 9.98 -20.39 -1.49
N LEU A 210 8.79 -20.75 -1.98
CA LEU A 210 7.56 -19.99 -1.82
C LEU A 210 7.20 -19.89 -0.33
N GLU A 211 7.17 -21.00 0.39
CA GLU A 211 6.86 -21.04 1.81
C GLU A 211 7.77 -20.09 2.61
N GLN A 212 9.08 -20.08 2.37
CA GLN A 212 10.02 -19.17 3.05
C GLN A 212 9.77 -17.69 2.70
N VAL A 213 9.47 -17.39 1.43
CA VAL A 213 9.17 -16.03 0.96
C VAL A 213 7.89 -15.51 1.62
N PHE A 214 6.87 -16.34 1.75
CA PHE A 214 5.58 -15.95 2.31
C PHE A 214 5.55 -16.03 3.85
N GLN A 215 6.26 -16.95 4.50
CA GLN A 215 6.34 -17.07 5.96
C GLN A 215 7.14 -15.96 6.65
N GLY A 216 8.23 -15.47 6.03
CA GLY A 216 9.05 -14.40 6.61
C GLY A 216 8.31 -13.07 6.83
N GLN A 217 7.10 -12.93 6.26
CA GLN A 217 6.26 -11.75 6.42
C GLN A 217 5.39 -11.77 7.68
N TRP A 218 4.96 -12.94 8.17
CA TRP A 218 4.03 -13.00 9.29
C TRP A 218 4.63 -12.36 10.54
N ASP A 219 5.96 -12.48 10.69
CA ASP A 219 6.72 -11.75 11.70
C ASP A 219 6.81 -10.26 11.37
N ALA A 220 7.16 -9.86 10.14
CA ALA A 220 7.28 -8.44 9.76
C ALA A 220 5.95 -7.65 9.86
N ALA A 221 4.82 -8.27 9.53
CA ALA A 221 3.48 -7.72 9.74
C ALA A 221 3.15 -7.56 11.24
N ARG A 222 3.71 -8.43 12.09
CA ARG A 222 3.73 -8.28 13.56
C ARG A 222 4.64 -7.13 14.03
N TRP A 223 5.77 -6.89 13.35
CA TRP A 223 6.71 -5.78 13.62
C TRP A 223 6.21 -4.40 13.19
N GLY A 224 4.98 -4.31 12.64
CA GLY A 224 4.25 -3.04 12.56
C GLY A 224 4.26 -2.30 13.90
N ALA A 225 4.26 -2.99 15.05
CA ALA A 225 4.31 -2.36 16.37
C ALA A 225 5.63 -1.62 16.73
N ALA A 226 6.76 -1.82 16.02
CA ALA A 226 8.06 -1.32 16.48
C ALA A 226 8.84 -0.42 15.49
N GLY A 227 8.38 -0.24 14.25
CA GLY A 227 9.08 0.57 13.25
C GLY A 227 8.17 1.60 12.58
N ALA A 228 8.07 2.81 13.13
CA ALA A 228 7.55 4.06 12.53
C ALA A 228 6.16 4.07 11.83
N SER A 229 5.52 2.93 11.53
CA SER A 229 4.30 2.80 10.73
C SER A 229 3.16 2.04 11.43
N GLY A 230 3.38 1.44 12.60
CA GLY A 230 2.33 0.79 13.43
C GLY A 230 1.32 1.71 14.08
N ALA A 231 1.51 3.02 13.94
CA ALA A 231 0.70 4.04 14.59
C ALA A 231 -0.44 4.56 13.72
N VAL A 232 -0.89 3.80 12.71
CA VAL A 232 -2.02 4.21 11.87
C VAL A 232 -3.26 4.47 12.73
N GLY A 233 -3.48 3.67 13.80
CA GLY A 233 -4.59 3.88 14.72
C GLY A 233 -4.47 5.13 15.60
N PHE A 234 -3.40 5.23 16.39
CA PHE A 234 -3.29 6.26 17.43
C PHE A 234 -2.90 7.65 16.91
N VAL A 235 -2.19 7.73 15.77
CA VAL A 235 -1.82 9.03 15.17
C VAL A 235 -2.97 9.60 14.35
N ALA A 236 -3.81 8.76 13.73
CA ALA A 236 -4.91 9.25 12.91
C ALA A 236 -5.99 9.94 13.73
N SER A 237 -6.37 9.41 14.91
CA SER A 237 -7.40 10.02 15.76
C SER A 237 -6.99 11.41 16.26
N ARG A 238 -5.75 11.55 16.77
CA ARG A 238 -5.26 12.85 17.27
C ARG A 238 -5.08 13.88 16.17
N VAL A 239 -4.52 13.50 15.03
CA VAL A 239 -4.38 14.42 13.88
C VAL A 239 -5.74 14.86 13.36
N LEU A 240 -6.71 13.95 13.33
CA LEU A 240 -8.08 14.26 12.96
C LEU A 240 -8.72 15.26 13.93
N VAL A 241 -8.62 15.03 15.25
CA VAL A 241 -9.11 15.95 16.28
C VAL A 241 -8.48 17.34 16.13
N GLN A 242 -7.16 17.42 15.95
CA GLN A 242 -6.47 18.70 15.76
C GLN A 242 -6.92 19.44 14.49
N ARG A 243 -7.17 18.72 13.39
CA ARG A 243 -7.67 19.33 12.15
C ARG A 243 -9.12 19.80 12.29
N LEU A 244 -9.97 18.99 12.91
CA LEU A 244 -11.36 19.36 13.20
C LEU A 244 -11.44 20.58 14.13
N ALA A 245 -10.59 20.63 15.16
CA ALA A 245 -10.51 21.75 16.10
C ALA A 245 -9.90 23.03 15.50
N SER A 246 -9.04 22.92 14.48
CA SER A 246 -8.43 24.07 13.80
C SER A 246 -9.22 24.60 12.59
N GLY A 247 -10.31 23.92 12.21
CA GLY A 247 -11.19 24.26 11.10
C GLY A 247 -11.98 25.58 11.23
N ALA A 248 -12.71 25.96 10.18
CA ALA A 248 -13.60 27.12 10.13
C ALA A 248 -14.75 27.07 11.15
N ALA A 249 -15.19 25.87 11.54
CA ALA A 249 -16.12 25.60 12.64
C ALA A 249 -15.68 26.26 13.96
N ALA A 250 -14.40 26.19 14.31
CA ALA A 250 -13.85 26.86 15.49
C ALA A 250 -13.80 28.39 15.32
N ARG A 251 -13.70 28.89 14.08
CA ARG A 251 -13.72 30.34 13.79
C ARG A 251 -15.11 30.95 13.94
N GLY A 252 -16.18 30.22 13.61
CA GLY A 252 -17.57 30.65 13.87
C GLY A 252 -17.86 30.86 15.36
N ALA A 253 -17.38 29.93 16.20
CA ALA A 253 -17.49 30.01 17.66
C ALA A 253 -16.88 31.30 18.24
N ARG A 254 -15.69 31.69 17.74
CA ARG A 254 -14.92 32.86 18.21
C ARG A 254 -15.62 34.19 17.92
N VAL A 255 -16.32 34.31 16.77
CA VAL A 255 -17.02 35.55 16.37
C VAL A 255 -18.26 35.80 17.25
N VAL A 256 -18.95 34.74 17.69
CA VAL A 256 -20.17 34.86 18.50
C VAL A 256 -19.85 35.08 19.98
N ALA A 257 -18.90 34.33 20.55
CA ALA A 257 -18.44 34.52 21.93
C ALA A 257 -17.92 35.95 22.16
N GLY A 258 -17.15 36.50 21.20
CA GLY A 258 -16.69 37.89 21.25
C GLY A 258 -17.82 38.92 21.23
N ARG A 259 -18.93 38.69 20.52
CA ARG A 259 -20.07 39.61 20.47
C ARG A 259 -20.90 39.62 21.76
N VAL A 260 -21.02 38.47 22.43
CA VAL A 260 -21.73 38.37 23.73
C VAL A 260 -20.91 39.00 24.85
N VAL A 261 -19.59 38.70 24.92
CA VAL A 261 -18.67 39.33 25.88
C VAL A 261 -18.60 40.84 25.65
N ALA A 262 -18.54 41.31 24.39
CA ALA A 262 -18.57 42.74 24.09
C ALA A 262 -19.89 43.42 24.52
N ARG A 263 -21.04 42.74 24.39
CA ARG A 263 -22.34 43.26 24.87
C ARG A 263 -22.44 43.30 26.40
N LEU A 264 -21.89 42.30 27.09
CA LEU A 264 -21.82 42.27 28.56
C LEU A 264 -20.85 43.33 29.10
N GLY A 265 -19.70 43.55 28.44
CA GLY A 265 -18.73 44.59 28.80
C GLY A 265 -19.24 46.02 28.52
N ALA A 266 -19.91 46.25 27.38
CA ALA A 266 -20.39 47.58 27.00
C ALA A 266 -21.67 48.04 27.75
N HIS A 267 -22.53 47.10 28.16
CA HIS A 267 -23.75 47.43 28.93
C HIS A 267 -23.60 47.25 30.44
N GLY A 268 -22.72 46.35 30.93
CA GLY A 268 -22.44 46.19 32.35
C GLY A 268 -21.61 47.35 32.96
N ALA A 269 -20.72 47.95 32.17
CA ALA A 269 -19.92 49.09 32.64
C ALA A 269 -20.75 50.39 32.81
N ARG A 270 -21.83 50.58 32.03
CA ARG A 270 -22.68 51.78 32.14
C ARG A 270 -23.65 51.74 33.32
N SER A 271 -24.11 50.56 33.74
CA SER A 271 -25.02 50.43 34.90
C SER A 271 -24.31 50.46 36.25
N LEU A 272 -22.99 50.22 36.30
CA LEU A 272 -22.22 50.27 37.56
C LEU A 272 -21.50 51.61 37.78
N ALA A 273 -21.24 52.39 36.73
CA ALA A 273 -20.52 53.66 36.84
C ALA A 273 -21.42 54.90 37.05
N THR A 274 -22.73 54.78 36.83
CA THR A 274 -23.67 55.89 37.07
C THR A 274 -24.66 55.49 38.15
N GLY A 275 -24.35 55.83 39.41
CA GLY A 275 -25.25 55.67 40.55
C GLY A 275 -26.51 56.52 40.40
N ALA A 276 -27.42 56.12 39.53
CA ALA A 276 -28.68 56.77 39.29
C ALA A 276 -29.82 55.81 39.64
N THR A 277 -30.28 55.91 40.89
CA THR A 277 -31.57 55.40 41.37
C THR A 277 -32.70 56.12 40.66
N THR A 278 -32.94 55.82 39.38
CA THR A 278 -34.14 56.30 38.67
C THR A 278 -35.02 55.11 38.32
N THR A 279 -36.11 55.03 39.06
CA THR A 279 -37.42 54.49 38.71
C THR A 279 -37.49 53.66 37.42
N ALA A 280 -37.84 52.39 37.61
CA ALA A 280 -38.38 51.47 36.62
C ALA A 280 -39.15 52.16 35.47
N ALA A 281 -38.42 52.48 34.40
CA ALA A 281 -39.00 52.50 33.07
C ALA A 281 -39.03 51.05 32.63
N THR A 282 -40.24 50.49 32.60
CA THR A 282 -40.59 49.18 32.07
C THR A 282 -40.23 49.09 30.58
N SER A 283 -38.95 48.94 30.29
CA SER A 283 -38.49 48.23 29.11
C SER A 283 -38.53 46.74 29.46
N PRO A 284 -39.35 45.92 28.76
CA PRO A 284 -39.38 44.48 28.99
C PRO A 284 -38.07 43.76 28.61
N THR A 285 -37.04 44.50 28.18
CA THR A 285 -35.75 43.98 27.72
C THR A 285 -34.55 44.49 28.53
N GLY A 286 -34.77 45.01 29.76
CA GLY A 286 -33.70 45.55 30.62
C GLY A 286 -33.30 44.63 31.79
N PRO A 287 -32.03 44.64 32.25
CA PRO A 287 -31.56 43.83 33.40
C PRO A 287 -32.27 44.11 34.73
N GLY A 288 -32.97 45.25 34.85
CA GLY A 288 -33.77 45.62 36.02
C GLY A 288 -35.10 44.88 36.18
N ALA A 289 -35.54 44.10 35.18
CA ALA A 289 -36.77 43.31 35.27
C ALA A 289 -36.67 42.12 36.25
N LEU A 290 -35.46 41.77 36.69
CA LEU A 290 -35.22 40.64 37.61
C LEU A 290 -35.71 40.87 39.05
N PHE A 291 -36.05 42.11 39.44
CA PHE A 291 -36.41 42.43 40.83
C PHE A 291 -37.89 42.81 41.05
N ALA A 292 -38.72 42.83 40.01
CA ALA A 292 -40.12 43.24 40.11
C ALA A 292 -41.08 42.03 40.21
N GLY A 293 -41.15 41.37 41.37
CA GLY A 293 -42.25 40.48 41.75
C GLY A 293 -42.35 39.12 41.02
N ALA A 294 -42.70 38.08 41.78
CA ALA A 294 -42.69 36.67 41.35
C ALA A 294 -43.49 36.34 40.07
N THR A 295 -44.48 37.16 39.69
CA THR A 295 -45.27 36.98 38.46
C THR A 295 -44.64 37.62 37.23
N ALA A 296 -43.94 38.77 37.35
CA ALA A 296 -43.23 39.37 36.23
C ALA A 296 -41.88 38.68 35.99
N THR A 297 -41.28 38.05 37.00
CA THR A 297 -40.06 37.25 36.84
C THR A 297 -40.30 36.03 35.94
N VAL A 298 -41.45 35.35 36.04
CA VAL A 298 -41.75 34.21 35.18
C VAL A 298 -41.96 34.64 33.72
N VAL A 299 -42.66 35.76 33.47
CA VAL A 299 -42.86 36.29 32.12
C VAL A 299 -41.57 36.87 31.53
N ALA A 300 -40.74 37.54 32.34
CA ALA A 300 -39.43 38.05 31.92
C ALA A 300 -38.42 36.92 31.68
N LEU A 301 -38.40 35.87 32.50
CA LEU A 301 -37.57 34.68 32.30
C LEU A 301 -38.03 33.89 31.07
N ALA A 302 -39.34 33.76 30.83
CA ALA A 302 -39.88 33.15 29.63
C ALA A 302 -39.57 33.98 28.37
N GLY A 303 -39.67 35.31 28.44
CA GLY A 303 -39.28 36.22 27.36
C GLY A 303 -37.78 36.20 27.06
N PHE A 304 -36.95 36.15 28.09
CA PHE A 304 -35.49 36.05 27.96
C PHE A 304 -35.06 34.70 27.38
N ALA A 305 -35.59 33.59 27.91
CA ALA A 305 -35.35 32.26 27.37
C ALA A 305 -35.82 32.13 25.91
N GLY A 306 -36.93 32.79 25.53
CA GLY A 306 -37.42 32.84 24.16
C GLY A 306 -36.51 33.61 23.20
N ILE A 307 -35.95 34.75 23.62
CA ILE A 307 -35.01 35.54 22.81
C ILE A 307 -33.68 34.80 22.62
N GLU A 308 -33.13 34.21 23.68
CA GLU A 308 -31.91 33.40 23.62
C GLU A 308 -32.10 32.16 22.74
N TYR A 309 -33.25 31.49 22.86
CA TYR A 309 -33.60 30.37 21.99
C TYR A 309 -33.74 30.81 20.52
N ALA A 310 -34.38 31.95 20.25
CA ALA A 310 -34.52 32.47 18.89
C ALA A 310 -33.17 32.85 18.28
N LEU A 311 -32.27 33.45 19.06
CA LEU A 311 -30.91 33.79 18.62
C LEU A 311 -30.09 32.53 18.34
N LEU A 312 -30.19 31.52 19.21
CA LEU A 312 -29.56 30.22 19.03
C LEU A 312 -30.08 29.51 17.78
N LYS A 313 -31.39 29.54 17.51
CA LYS A 313 -31.97 28.98 16.29
C LYS A 313 -31.59 29.75 15.03
N ALA A 314 -31.41 31.07 15.13
CA ALA A 314 -30.85 31.85 14.02
C ALA A 314 -29.39 31.48 13.75
N GLU A 315 -28.58 31.27 14.80
CA GLU A 315 -27.19 30.80 14.68
C GLU A 315 -27.13 29.40 14.05
N GLU A 316 -27.94 28.46 14.53
CA GLU A 316 -28.06 27.12 13.98
C GLU A 316 -28.46 27.18 12.50
N GLY A 317 -29.47 27.97 12.14
CA GLY A 317 -29.91 28.10 10.75
C GLY A 317 -28.88 28.75 9.82
N LEU A 318 -27.91 29.50 10.36
CA LEU A 318 -26.85 30.14 9.57
C LEU A 318 -25.58 29.30 9.46
N TYR A 319 -25.21 28.55 10.51
CA TYR A 319 -23.89 27.92 10.60
C TYR A 319 -23.93 26.40 10.66
N ARG A 320 -25.07 25.77 10.97
CA ARG A 320 -25.12 24.31 11.14
C ARG A 320 -24.74 23.56 9.88
N SER A 321 -25.32 23.92 8.74
CA SER A 321 -25.03 23.25 7.46
C SER A 321 -23.57 23.35 7.05
N ASP A 322 -22.96 24.52 7.27
CA ASP A 322 -21.57 24.77 6.92
C ASP A 322 -20.62 23.98 7.84
N MET A 323 -20.95 23.94 9.13
CA MET A 323 -20.19 23.16 10.12
C MET A 323 -20.33 21.65 9.88
N GLU A 324 -21.53 21.18 9.54
CA GLU A 324 -21.79 19.79 9.17
C GLU A 324 -20.98 19.38 7.94
N ALA A 325 -21.07 20.16 6.86
CA ALA A 325 -20.33 19.89 5.63
C ALA A 325 -18.81 19.93 5.85
N GLU A 326 -18.31 20.80 6.73
CA GLU A 326 -16.89 20.83 7.07
C GLU A 326 -16.47 19.58 7.85
N LEU A 327 -17.22 19.18 8.87
CA LEU A 327 -16.94 17.97 9.65
C LEU A 327 -16.95 16.74 8.74
N GLU A 328 -17.98 16.58 7.91
CA GLU A 328 -18.08 15.48 6.93
C GLU A 328 -16.91 15.49 5.94
N ALA A 329 -16.49 16.66 5.45
CA ALA A 329 -15.35 16.78 4.54
C ALA A 329 -14.03 16.36 5.21
N GLU A 330 -13.82 16.70 6.48
CA GLU A 330 -12.63 16.26 7.22
C GLU A 330 -12.66 14.76 7.51
N VAL A 331 -13.83 14.18 7.81
CA VAL A 331 -13.98 12.72 7.95
C VAL A 331 -13.65 12.01 6.63
N ALA A 332 -14.14 12.53 5.49
CA ALA A 332 -13.82 11.99 4.18
C ALA A 332 -12.32 12.08 3.85
N ARG A 333 -11.66 13.19 4.20
CA ARG A 333 -10.19 13.31 4.05
C ARG A 333 -9.44 12.32 4.93
N ALA A 334 -9.85 12.16 6.19
CA ALA A 334 -9.24 11.18 7.09
C ALA A 334 -9.37 9.76 6.55
N ARG A 335 -10.54 9.39 6.01
CA ARG A 335 -10.77 8.11 5.33
C ARG A 335 -9.81 7.92 4.15
N ALA A 336 -9.66 8.94 3.31
CA ALA A 336 -8.74 8.90 2.16
C ALA A 336 -7.26 8.78 2.59
N GLU A 337 -6.84 9.47 3.65
CA GLU A 337 -5.47 9.36 4.16
C GLU A 337 -5.18 7.97 4.74
N VAL A 338 -6.11 7.40 5.52
CA VAL A 338 -5.98 6.02 6.03
C VAL A 338 -5.91 5.05 4.85
N ARG A 339 -6.79 5.21 3.85
CA ARG A 339 -6.77 4.41 2.63
C ARG A 339 -5.40 4.45 1.94
N GLN A 340 -4.89 5.65 1.67
CA GLN A 340 -3.61 5.83 0.97
C GLN A 340 -2.47 5.14 1.72
N ARG A 341 -2.47 5.18 3.05
CA ARG A 341 -1.46 4.49 3.88
C ARG A 341 -1.58 2.97 3.77
N LEU A 342 -2.80 2.44 3.84
CA LEU A 342 -3.02 0.99 3.70
C LEU A 342 -2.69 0.49 2.29
N ASP A 343 -3.04 1.24 1.26
CA ASP A 343 -2.65 0.96 -0.13
C ASP A 343 -1.13 0.95 -0.28
N ALA A 344 -0.42 1.93 0.31
CA ALA A 344 1.05 1.97 0.29
C ALA A 344 1.69 0.78 1.03
N VAL A 345 1.12 0.36 2.16
CA VAL A 345 1.58 -0.84 2.88
C VAL A 345 1.38 -2.08 2.00
N THR A 346 0.20 -2.24 1.38
CA THR A 346 -0.08 -3.35 0.45
C THR A 346 0.91 -3.37 -0.71
N ALA A 347 1.16 -2.22 -1.34
CA ALA A 347 2.12 -2.05 -2.43
C ALA A 347 3.53 -2.47 -2.02
N SER A 348 4.01 -1.92 -0.90
CA SER A 348 5.34 -2.23 -0.36
C SER A 348 5.49 -3.72 -0.03
N SER A 349 4.42 -4.34 0.47
CA SER A 349 4.39 -5.77 0.77
C SER A 349 4.46 -6.62 -0.50
N GLY A 350 3.77 -6.21 -1.57
CA GLY A 350 3.85 -6.86 -2.88
C GLY A 350 5.25 -6.79 -3.49
N GLY A 351 5.85 -5.59 -3.52
CA GLY A 351 7.23 -5.42 -4.00
C GLY A 351 8.26 -6.18 -3.15
N ALA A 352 8.06 -6.27 -1.84
CA ALA A 352 8.92 -7.08 -0.97
C ALA A 352 8.78 -8.59 -1.21
N LEU A 353 7.59 -9.08 -1.60
CA LEU A 353 7.40 -10.46 -2.03
C LEU A 353 8.10 -10.74 -3.36
N GLU A 354 7.93 -9.86 -4.35
CA GLU A 354 8.61 -9.95 -5.64
C GLU A 354 10.14 -10.03 -5.48
N HIS A 355 10.72 -9.10 -4.72
CA HIS A 355 12.16 -9.07 -4.49
C HIS A 355 12.65 -10.34 -3.79
N ARG A 356 11.94 -10.82 -2.76
CA ARG A 356 12.31 -12.04 -2.04
C ARG A 356 12.19 -13.28 -2.90
N LEU A 357 11.13 -13.40 -3.71
CA LEU A 357 10.97 -14.51 -4.65
C LEU A 357 12.15 -14.56 -5.62
N ARG A 358 12.54 -13.41 -6.20
CA ARG A 358 13.70 -13.30 -7.07
C ARG A 358 14.99 -13.77 -6.39
N VAL A 359 15.27 -13.27 -5.20
CA VAL A 359 16.49 -13.62 -4.44
C VAL A 359 16.49 -15.09 -4.02
N ALA A 360 15.35 -15.62 -3.59
CA ALA A 360 15.23 -16.99 -3.11
C ALA A 360 15.43 -18.00 -4.25
N THR A 361 14.84 -17.74 -5.42
CA THR A 361 15.05 -18.56 -6.62
C THR A 361 16.51 -18.49 -7.09
N GLN A 362 17.12 -17.30 -7.16
CA GLN A 362 18.54 -17.18 -7.51
C GLN A 362 19.45 -17.96 -6.56
N ARG A 363 19.16 -17.92 -5.25
CA ARG A 363 19.90 -18.67 -4.25
C ARG A 363 19.75 -20.17 -4.42
N ALA A 364 18.54 -20.67 -4.69
CA ALA A 364 18.30 -22.09 -4.94
C ALA A 364 19.12 -22.59 -6.14
N GLU A 365 19.15 -21.81 -7.22
CA GLU A 365 19.94 -22.11 -8.43
C GLU A 365 21.46 -22.07 -8.17
N ASP A 366 21.93 -21.13 -7.35
CA ASP A 366 23.34 -21.03 -6.96
C ASP A 366 23.80 -22.23 -6.12
N VAL A 367 22.97 -22.69 -5.17
CA VAL A 367 23.28 -23.83 -4.28
C VAL A 367 23.43 -25.12 -5.09
N ASP A 368 22.59 -25.30 -6.10
CA ASP A 368 22.59 -26.49 -6.94
C ASP A 368 23.57 -26.42 -8.11
N GLY A 369 24.30 -25.31 -8.27
CA GLY A 369 25.31 -25.15 -9.31
C GLY A 369 24.73 -25.05 -10.72
N VAL A 370 23.51 -24.50 -10.85
CA VAL A 370 22.87 -24.26 -12.14
C VAL A 370 23.70 -23.25 -12.95
N ALA A 371 24.09 -23.64 -14.16
CA ALA A 371 24.87 -22.79 -15.05
C ALA A 371 24.09 -21.50 -15.37
N GLU A 372 24.80 -20.38 -15.55
CA GLU A 372 24.19 -19.06 -15.76
C GLU A 372 23.21 -19.00 -16.93
N GLU A 373 23.42 -19.83 -17.96
CA GLU A 373 22.56 -19.91 -19.14
C GLU A 373 21.18 -20.52 -18.87
N TYR A 374 21.00 -21.24 -17.75
CA TYR A 374 19.73 -21.90 -17.38
C TYR A 374 19.01 -21.25 -16.19
N ARG A 375 19.50 -20.10 -15.69
CA ARG A 375 18.91 -19.41 -14.54
C ARG A 375 17.58 -18.74 -14.88
N ILE A 376 16.62 -18.87 -13.98
CA ILE A 376 15.27 -18.32 -14.02
C ILE A 376 15.33 -16.78 -14.01
N PHE A 377 16.18 -16.22 -13.16
CA PHE A 377 16.44 -14.78 -13.11
C PHE A 377 17.85 -14.51 -13.59
N GLY A 378 17.99 -13.98 -14.81
CA GLY A 378 19.27 -13.53 -15.33
C GLY A 378 19.97 -12.56 -14.38
N ARG A 379 21.31 -12.52 -14.37
CA ARG A 379 22.01 -11.45 -13.66
C ARG A 379 21.68 -10.12 -14.33
N GLU A 380 21.15 -9.18 -13.57
CA GLU A 380 21.24 -7.79 -13.98
C GLU A 380 22.74 -7.44 -14.10
N PRO A 381 23.16 -6.85 -15.23
CA PRO A 381 24.56 -6.54 -15.50
C PRO A 381 25.17 -5.52 -14.53
#